data_AF-A0A965LES5-F1
#
_entry.id   AF-A0A965LES5-F1
#
_cell.length_a   1.000
_cell.length_b   1.000
_cell.length_c   1.000
_cell.angle_alpha   90.00
_cell.angle_beta   90.00
_cell.angle_gamma   90.00
#
_symmetry.space_group_name_H-M   'P 1'
#
loop_
_entity.id
_entity.type
_entity.pdbx_description
1 polymer ?
#
loop_
_entity_poly.entity_id
_entity_poly.type
_entity_poly.pdbx_seq_one_letter_code
_entity_poly.pdbx_strand_id
1 'polypeptide(L)'
;MSTVDSSAAEAFEAEAGVVPTVANSDVDAAVATPATGSEETSSKFYTEDDLNKARKQEKDKLYSTIEDLKSEVLILRQRDDEKLAEAKAKKEAEEAQLAAKVAKETAEAESQMDIRELLEKKAKDLEEQLERERQERERAFALLEREKSFAELTSYKQQMLEAERENIIPELLDLVSGDSPEEVNASIEGLKERSARILESAQQAMQNTRREMKGTSITTPPTGPLDINSEQRTLTAQEINAMSMKDYAQYRQRLLSDKAQGRGQGLFGN
;
A
#
# COMPACT_ATOMS: atom_id res chain seq x y z
N MET A 1 46.29 -17.98 -1.67
CA MET A 1 45.69 -19.15 -1.00
C MET A 1 44.50 -18.64 -0.19
N SER A 2 43.25 -18.98 -0.54
CA SER A 2 42.58 -20.28 -0.24
C SER A 2 42.36 -20.39 1.28
N THR A 3 41.17 -20.51 1.86
CA THR A 3 39.81 -20.94 1.46
C THR A 3 38.89 -20.52 2.63
N VAL A 4 37.82 -19.76 2.38
CA VAL A 4 36.40 -20.20 2.38
C VAL A 4 36.04 -21.08 3.59
N ASP A 5 35.24 -20.53 4.50
CA ASP A 5 34.12 -21.30 5.08
C ASP A 5 32.97 -20.33 5.42
N SER A 6 31.99 -20.32 4.50
CA SER A 6 30.73 -19.60 4.58
C SER A 6 29.66 -20.67 4.82
N SER A 7 29.56 -21.16 6.05
CA SER A 7 28.73 -22.32 6.40
C SER A 7 27.36 -21.96 6.99
N ALA A 8 26.82 -20.78 6.68
CA ALA A 8 25.54 -20.32 7.25
C ALA A 8 24.54 -19.76 6.21
N ALA A 9 24.66 -20.13 4.93
CA ALA A 9 23.79 -19.59 3.87
C ALA A 9 23.20 -20.63 2.89
N GLU A 10 23.25 -21.93 3.18
CA GLU A 10 22.67 -22.98 2.31
C GLU A 10 21.69 -23.90 3.06
N ALA A 11 20.61 -23.33 3.62
CA ALA A 11 19.54 -24.14 4.20
C ALA A 11 18.13 -23.57 3.99
N PHE A 12 17.91 -22.74 2.96
CA PHE A 12 16.58 -22.14 2.72
C PHE A 12 16.09 -22.14 1.25
N GLU A 13 16.70 -22.91 0.36
CA GLU A 13 16.23 -23.05 -1.04
C GLU A 13 16.33 -24.50 -1.51
N ALA A 14 15.48 -25.40 -1.00
CA ALA A 14 15.29 -26.71 -1.61
C ALA A 14 14.00 -27.42 -1.16
N GLU A 15 12.82 -26.81 -1.31
CA GLU A 15 11.58 -27.62 -1.37
C GLU A 15 10.41 -26.88 -2.03
N ALA A 16 10.59 -26.45 -3.28
CA ALA A 16 9.49 -26.06 -4.15
C ALA A 16 9.44 -27.01 -5.35
N GLY A 17 8.35 -27.76 -5.45
CA GLY A 17 7.89 -28.36 -6.70
C GLY A 17 8.34 -29.79 -6.98
N VAL A 18 7.58 -30.77 -6.47
CA VAL A 18 7.50 -32.09 -7.09
C VAL A 18 6.05 -32.31 -7.53
N VAL A 19 5.84 -32.17 -8.84
CA VAL A 19 4.59 -32.53 -9.52
C VAL A 19 4.72 -33.99 -9.95
N PRO A 20 3.82 -34.91 -9.58
CA PRO A 20 3.87 -36.25 -10.12
C PRO A 20 3.34 -36.27 -11.57
N THR A 21 4.25 -36.50 -12.50
CA THR A 21 3.99 -36.88 -13.90
C THR A 21 3.41 -38.30 -13.97
N VAL A 22 2.21 -38.44 -14.53
CA VAL A 22 1.62 -39.73 -14.85
C VAL A 22 2.16 -40.19 -16.20
N ALA A 23 3.05 -41.18 -16.19
CA ALA A 23 3.50 -41.88 -17.39
C ALA A 23 2.50 -42.99 -17.73
N ASN A 24 1.90 -42.87 -18.91
CA ASN A 24 1.09 -43.91 -19.56
C ASN A 24 1.95 -45.14 -19.88
N SER A 25 1.37 -46.32 -19.67
CA SER A 25 1.78 -47.55 -20.35
C SER A 25 0.52 -48.24 -20.90
N ASP A 26 0.17 -47.92 -22.14
CA ASP A 26 -0.55 -48.82 -23.04
C ASP A 26 0.38 -50.00 -23.39
N VAL A 27 -0.15 -51.23 -23.44
CA VAL A 27 0.05 -52.21 -24.53
C VAL A 27 -1.00 -53.34 -24.41
N ASP A 28 -1.77 -53.48 -25.50
CA ASP A 28 -2.43 -54.64 -26.13
C ASP A 28 -3.28 -55.62 -25.30
N ALA A 29 -4.58 -55.74 -25.56
CA ALA A 29 -5.26 -56.27 -26.76
C ALA A 29 -5.32 -57.82 -26.79
N ALA A 30 -6.45 -58.35 -26.33
CA ALA A 30 -6.96 -59.65 -26.76
C ALA A 30 -8.41 -59.48 -27.24
N VAL A 31 -8.56 -59.60 -28.55
CA VAL A 31 -9.81 -59.64 -29.32
C VAL A 31 -10.55 -60.95 -29.06
N ALA A 32 -11.86 -60.86 -28.79
CA ALA A 32 -12.81 -61.92 -29.08
C ALA A 32 -14.15 -61.30 -29.54
N THR A 33 -14.45 -61.51 -30.82
CA THR A 33 -15.68 -61.13 -31.55
C THR A 33 -16.74 -62.27 -31.43
N PRO A 34 -17.96 -62.13 -31.97
CA PRO A 34 -19.14 -61.47 -31.41
C PRO A 34 -20.24 -62.47 -30.98
N ALA A 35 -21.10 -62.09 -30.03
CA ALA A 35 -22.41 -62.71 -29.85
C ALA A 35 -23.50 -61.69 -30.16
N THR A 36 -24.20 -61.94 -31.27
CA THR A 36 -25.40 -61.23 -31.74
C THR A 36 -26.49 -61.22 -30.68
N GLY A 37 -26.96 -60.03 -30.33
CA GLY A 37 -28.15 -59.81 -29.51
C GLY A 37 -28.69 -58.40 -29.72
N SER A 38 -29.70 -58.32 -30.59
CA SER A 38 -30.79 -57.32 -30.65
C SER A 38 -30.48 -55.86 -30.29
N GLU A 39 -30.61 -55.02 -31.31
CA GLU A 39 -31.43 -53.79 -31.28
C GLU A 39 -31.67 -53.17 -29.91
N GLU A 40 -30.95 -52.09 -29.64
CA GLU A 40 -31.56 -50.76 -29.51
C GLU A 40 -30.41 -49.77 -29.35
N THR A 41 -30.24 -48.91 -30.35
CA THR A 41 -29.62 -47.61 -30.15
C THR A 41 -30.55 -46.77 -29.28
N SER A 42 -30.78 -47.18 -28.03
CA SER A 42 -31.27 -46.28 -27.01
C SER A 42 -30.12 -45.31 -26.80
N SER A 43 -30.26 -44.11 -27.34
CA SER A 43 -29.42 -43.00 -26.96
C SER A 43 -29.33 -42.98 -25.43
N LYS A 44 -28.16 -43.34 -24.88
CA LYS A 44 -27.91 -43.44 -23.44
C LYS A 44 -27.84 -42.02 -22.85
N PHE A 45 -28.96 -41.33 -22.92
CA PHE A 45 -29.16 -40.05 -22.25
C PHE A 45 -29.72 -40.36 -20.87
N TYR A 46 -28.96 -40.03 -19.84
CA TYR A 46 -29.43 -40.12 -18.48
C TYR A 46 -30.68 -39.24 -18.31
N THR A 47 -31.75 -39.82 -17.77
CA THR A 47 -32.93 -39.03 -17.40
C THR A 47 -32.63 -38.23 -16.13
N GLU A 48 -33.42 -37.18 -15.88
CA GLU A 48 -33.27 -36.37 -14.67
C GLU A 48 -33.42 -37.20 -13.39
N ASP A 49 -34.28 -38.21 -13.41
CA ASP A 49 -34.48 -39.14 -12.29
C ASP A 49 -33.26 -40.04 -12.05
N ASP A 50 -32.57 -40.47 -13.10
CA ASP A 50 -31.34 -41.27 -12.98
C ASP A 50 -30.18 -40.44 -12.41
N LEU A 51 -30.06 -39.18 -12.82
CA LEU A 51 -29.10 -38.23 -12.24
C LEU A 51 -29.42 -37.96 -10.76
N ASN A 52 -30.69 -37.85 -10.39
CA ASN A 52 -31.09 -37.65 -9.00
C ASN A 52 -30.83 -38.88 -8.13
N LYS A 53 -31.00 -40.10 -8.65
CA LYS A 53 -30.63 -41.34 -7.95
C LYS A 53 -29.12 -41.47 -7.77
N ALA A 54 -28.33 -41.18 -8.81
CA ALA A 54 -26.87 -41.17 -8.72
C ALA A 54 -26.39 -40.15 -7.68
N ARG A 55 -26.92 -38.91 -7.71
CA ARG A 55 -26.61 -37.87 -6.71
C ARG A 55 -26.97 -38.29 -5.29
N LYS A 56 -28.09 -38.99 -5.08
CA LYS A 56 -28.46 -39.48 -3.74
C LYS A 56 -27.49 -40.55 -3.25
N GLN A 57 -27.16 -41.53 -4.09
CA GLN A 57 -26.19 -42.57 -3.73
C GLN A 57 -24.78 -42.02 -3.48
N GLU A 58 -24.35 -41.03 -4.27
CA GLU A 58 -23.10 -40.32 -4.04
C GLU A 58 -23.15 -39.54 -2.73
N LYS A 59 -24.23 -38.81 -2.47
CA LYS A 59 -24.42 -38.07 -1.21
C LYS A 59 -24.42 -39.00 0.01
N ASP A 60 -25.18 -40.08 -0.01
CA ASP A 60 -25.28 -40.99 1.13
C ASP A 60 -23.91 -41.60 1.49
N LYS A 61 -23.12 -41.98 0.49
CA LYS A 61 -21.74 -42.47 0.66
C LYS A 61 -20.77 -41.38 1.13
N LEU A 62 -20.93 -40.16 0.62
CA LEU A 62 -20.07 -39.02 0.99
C LEU A 62 -20.41 -38.53 2.40
N TYR A 63 -21.68 -38.48 2.79
CA TYR A 63 -22.07 -38.04 4.12
C TYR A 63 -21.64 -39.03 5.20
N SER A 64 -21.73 -40.35 4.96
CA SER A 64 -21.21 -41.33 5.90
C SER A 64 -19.69 -41.21 6.08
N THR A 65 -18.94 -41.07 4.99
CA THR A 65 -17.48 -40.87 5.08
C THR A 65 -17.11 -39.53 5.73
N ILE A 66 -17.89 -38.47 5.49
CA ILE A 66 -17.71 -37.18 6.17
C ILE A 66 -18.02 -37.29 7.67
N GLU A 67 -19.03 -38.07 8.07
CA GLU A 67 -19.37 -38.30 9.48
C GLU A 67 -18.28 -39.10 10.20
N ASP A 68 -17.76 -40.15 9.56
CA ASP A 68 -16.63 -40.93 10.07
C ASP A 68 -15.38 -40.05 10.22
N LEU A 69 -15.03 -39.25 9.19
CA LEU A 69 -13.91 -38.32 9.24
C LEU A 69 -14.08 -37.23 10.31
N LYS A 70 -15.29 -36.71 10.52
CA LYS A 70 -15.57 -35.78 11.62
C LYS A 70 -15.34 -36.43 12.97
N SER A 71 -15.76 -37.69 13.14
CA SER A 71 -15.54 -38.43 14.38
C SER A 71 -14.05 -38.66 14.64
N GLU A 72 -13.28 -39.01 13.61
CA GLU A 72 -11.83 -39.21 13.70
C GLU A 72 -11.11 -37.90 14.02
N VAL A 73 -11.48 -36.79 13.37
CA VAL A 73 -10.94 -35.46 13.68
C VAL A 73 -11.24 -35.05 15.12
N LEU A 74 -12.42 -35.36 15.66
CA LEU A 74 -12.75 -35.09 17.06
C LEU A 74 -11.88 -35.92 18.00
N ILE A 75 -11.67 -37.20 17.71
CA ILE A 75 -10.80 -38.08 18.51
C ILE A 75 -9.34 -37.60 18.45
N LEU A 76 -8.85 -37.21 17.26
CA LEU A 76 -7.50 -36.67 17.10
C LEU A 76 -7.30 -35.38 17.89
N ARG A 77 -8.27 -34.46 17.85
CA ARG A 77 -8.24 -33.22 18.64
C ARG A 77 -8.20 -33.51 20.14
N GLN A 78 -9.05 -34.42 20.63
CA GLN A 78 -9.04 -34.82 22.04
C GLN A 78 -7.69 -35.41 22.44
N ARG A 79 -7.11 -36.28 21.61
CA ARG A 79 -5.79 -36.88 21.86
C ARG A 79 -4.67 -35.84 21.85
N ASP A 80 -4.74 -34.84 20.97
CA ASP A 80 -3.75 -33.78 20.91
C ASP A 80 -3.89 -32.81 22.08
N ASP A 81 -5.12 -32.48 22.49
CA ASP A 81 -5.39 -31.70 23.70
C ASP A 81 -4.89 -32.43 24.96
N GLU A 82 -5.11 -33.73 25.08
CA GLU A 82 -4.58 -34.57 26.16
C GLU A 82 -3.06 -34.59 26.18
N LYS A 83 -2.40 -34.80 25.03
CA LYS A 83 -0.93 -34.75 24.94
C LYS A 83 -0.37 -33.39 25.28
N LEU A 84 -1.03 -32.31 24.85
CA LEU A 84 -0.63 -30.94 25.19
C LEU A 84 -0.79 -30.67 26.68
N ALA A 85 -1.88 -31.14 27.28
CA ALA A 85 -2.11 -31.05 28.73
C ALA A 85 -1.05 -31.85 29.50
N GLU A 86 -0.74 -33.08 29.09
CA GLU A 86 0.33 -33.89 29.68
C GLU A 86 1.71 -33.25 29.53
N ALA A 87 2.02 -32.69 28.35
CA ALA A 87 3.29 -32.01 28.11
C ALA A 87 3.44 -30.75 28.97
N LYS A 88 2.36 -29.98 29.15
CA LYS A 88 2.34 -28.83 30.06
C LYS A 88 2.51 -29.26 31.51
N ALA A 89 1.75 -30.26 31.97
CA ALA A 89 1.85 -30.77 33.33
C ALA A 89 3.25 -31.34 33.64
N LYS A 90 3.90 -32.01 32.68
CA LYS A 90 5.29 -32.48 32.82
C LYS A 90 6.27 -31.32 32.93
N LYS A 91 6.15 -30.30 32.07
CA LYS A 91 7.00 -29.10 32.13
C LYS A 91 6.85 -28.34 33.45
N GLU A 92 5.61 -28.13 33.88
CA GLU A 92 5.33 -27.47 35.17
C GLU A 92 5.85 -28.29 36.35
N ALA A 93 5.74 -29.62 36.30
CA ALA A 93 6.30 -30.50 37.34
C ALA A 93 7.84 -30.48 37.34
N GLU A 94 8.48 -30.46 36.17
CA GLU A 94 9.93 -30.34 36.04
C GLU A 94 10.42 -28.97 36.54
N GLU A 95 9.76 -27.89 36.16
CA GLU A 95 10.07 -26.53 36.63
C GLU A 95 9.88 -26.40 38.14
N ALA A 96 8.79 -26.94 38.70
CA ALA A 96 8.56 -26.95 40.14
C ALA A 96 9.62 -27.79 40.88
N GLN A 97 10.06 -28.91 40.32
CA GLN A 97 11.14 -29.72 40.90
C GLN A 97 12.49 -29.01 40.84
N LEU A 98 12.79 -28.32 39.74
CA LEU A 98 14.01 -27.53 39.61
C LEU A 98 13.99 -26.34 40.57
N ALA A 99 12.90 -25.59 40.64
CA ALA A 99 12.72 -24.50 41.59
C ALA A 99 12.86 -24.99 43.05
N ALA A 100 12.29 -26.15 43.39
CA ALA A 100 12.43 -26.74 44.71
C ALA A 100 13.86 -27.20 45.02
N LYS A 101 14.60 -27.72 44.03
CA LYS A 101 16.02 -28.08 44.18
C LYS A 101 16.88 -26.84 44.38
N VAL A 102 16.71 -25.83 43.54
CA VAL A 102 17.42 -24.55 43.66
C VAL A 102 17.11 -23.91 45.01
N ALA A 103 15.86 -23.85 45.44
CA ALA A 103 15.49 -23.29 46.75
C ALA A 103 16.11 -24.04 47.94
N LYS A 104 16.23 -25.38 47.83
CA LYS A 104 16.92 -26.20 48.84
C LYS A 104 18.42 -25.95 48.84
N GLU A 105 19.05 -25.97 47.67
CA GLU A 105 20.48 -25.68 47.52
C GLU A 105 20.83 -24.27 48.00
N THR A 106 19.99 -23.28 47.73
CA THR A 106 20.17 -21.91 48.26
C THR A 106 19.99 -21.86 49.76
N ALA A 107 18.99 -22.55 50.33
CA ALA A 107 18.77 -22.57 51.78
C ALA A 107 19.90 -23.30 52.53
N GLU A 108 20.41 -24.40 51.96
CA GLU A 108 21.56 -25.14 52.50
C GLU A 108 22.83 -24.29 52.41
N ALA A 109 23.07 -23.64 51.27
CA ALA A 109 24.18 -22.71 51.11
C ALA A 109 24.07 -21.55 52.10
N GLU A 110 22.91 -20.93 52.27
CA GLU A 110 22.70 -19.84 53.24
C GLU A 110 22.91 -20.30 54.69
N SER A 111 22.54 -21.54 55.03
CA SER A 111 22.74 -22.10 56.37
C SER A 111 24.20 -22.40 56.71
N GLN A 112 25.04 -22.62 55.69
CA GLN A 112 26.47 -22.90 55.85
C GLN A 112 27.34 -21.65 55.85
N MET A 113 26.81 -20.49 55.42
CA MET A 113 27.53 -19.22 55.43
C MET A 113 27.41 -18.54 56.79
N ASP A 114 28.48 -17.91 57.25
CA ASP A 114 28.42 -17.11 58.48
C ASP A 114 27.56 -15.85 58.27
N ILE A 115 26.87 -15.39 59.32
CA ILE A 115 25.97 -14.20 59.26
C ILE A 115 26.68 -12.98 58.66
N ARG A 116 27.99 -12.82 58.90
CA ARG A 116 28.78 -11.73 58.32
C ARG A 116 28.93 -11.86 56.80
N GLU A 117 29.16 -13.06 56.30
CA GLU A 117 29.30 -13.32 54.87
C GLU A 117 27.96 -13.16 54.14
N LEU A 118 26.84 -13.54 54.77
CA LEU A 118 25.50 -13.27 54.25
C LEU A 118 25.21 -11.77 54.13
N LEU A 119 25.64 -10.98 55.10
CA LEU A 119 25.51 -9.52 55.06
C LEU A 119 26.39 -8.91 53.97
N GLU A 120 27.63 -9.38 53.81
CA GLU A 120 28.51 -8.93 52.72
C GLU A 120 27.97 -9.29 51.34
N LYS A 121 27.43 -10.49 51.16
CA LYS A 121 26.77 -10.89 49.91
C LYS A 121 25.57 -10.00 49.60
N LYS A 122 24.68 -9.80 50.57
CA LYS A 122 23.53 -8.89 50.38
C LYS A 122 23.94 -7.45 50.11
N ALA A 123 25.02 -6.96 50.74
CA ALA A 123 25.55 -5.63 50.45
C ALA A 123 26.02 -5.53 48.99
N LYS A 124 26.77 -6.51 48.50
CA LYS A 124 27.21 -6.59 47.09
C LYS A 124 26.02 -6.71 46.13
N ASP A 125 25.03 -7.53 46.44
CA ASP A 125 23.83 -7.68 45.61
C ASP A 125 23.06 -6.36 45.48
N LEU A 126 22.97 -5.59 46.57
CA LEU A 126 22.34 -4.27 46.57
C LEU A 126 23.17 -3.24 45.80
N GLU A 127 24.50 -3.25 45.92
CA GLU A 127 25.39 -2.42 45.12
C GLU A 127 25.25 -2.73 43.63
N GLU A 128 25.24 -4.01 43.25
CA GLU A 128 25.02 -4.45 41.87
C GLU A 128 23.62 -4.05 41.36
N GLN A 129 22.57 -4.17 42.18
CA GLN A 129 21.23 -3.72 41.80
C GLN A 129 21.19 -2.21 41.58
N LEU A 130 21.84 -1.42 42.44
CA LEU A 130 21.94 0.03 42.27
C LEU A 130 22.74 0.41 41.03
N GLU A 131 23.82 -0.31 40.72
CA GLU A 131 24.58 -0.10 39.49
C GLU A 131 23.78 -0.45 38.24
N ARG A 132 23.05 -1.58 38.25
CA ARG A 132 22.13 -1.94 37.16
C ARG A 132 21.05 -0.88 36.97
N GLU A 133 20.42 -0.42 38.06
CA GLU A 133 19.41 0.63 37.99
C GLU A 133 19.99 1.95 37.46
N ARG A 134 21.20 2.33 37.88
CA ARG A 134 21.89 3.51 37.34
C ARG A 134 22.17 3.37 35.85
N GLN A 135 22.68 2.23 35.41
CA GLN A 135 22.92 1.96 33.98
C GLN A 135 21.63 1.96 33.17
N GLU A 136 20.54 1.40 33.70
CA GLU A 136 19.23 1.43 33.06
C GLU A 136 18.68 2.86 32.96
N ARG A 137 18.82 3.65 34.03
CA ARG A 137 18.44 5.07 34.01
C ARG A 137 19.27 5.86 33.01
N GLU A 138 20.59 5.68 32.98
CA GLU A 138 21.47 6.33 32.02
C GLU A 138 21.10 5.96 30.58
N ARG A 139 20.81 4.69 30.30
CA ARG A 139 20.31 4.25 28.98
C ARG A 139 18.96 4.89 28.65
N ALA A 140 18.04 4.94 29.61
CA ALA A 140 16.74 5.58 29.43
C ALA A 140 16.87 7.08 29.16
N PHE A 141 17.74 7.78 29.88
CA PHE A 141 18.04 9.19 29.65
C PHE A 141 18.69 9.42 28.29
N ALA A 142 19.65 8.59 27.89
CA ALA A 142 20.29 8.68 26.58
C ALA A 142 19.29 8.43 25.43
N LEU A 143 18.34 7.51 25.61
CA LEU A 143 17.28 7.27 24.63
C LEU A 143 16.33 8.46 24.56
N LEU A 144 15.89 8.98 25.71
CA LEU A 144 15.02 10.16 25.80
C LEU A 144 15.68 11.40 25.18
N GLU A 145 16.98 11.60 25.38
CA GLU A 145 17.71 12.70 24.76
C GLU A 145 17.76 12.57 23.23
N ARG A 146 17.96 11.35 22.71
CA ARG A 146 17.87 11.08 21.26
C ARG A 146 16.46 11.29 20.70
N GLU A 147 15.42 10.93 21.45
CA GLU A 147 14.04 11.19 21.05
C GLU A 147 13.75 12.69 21.00
N LYS A 148 14.22 13.45 22.01
CA LYS A 148 14.10 14.91 22.02
C LYS A 148 14.81 15.54 20.83
N SER A 149 16.07 15.17 20.58
CA SER A 149 16.83 15.74 19.46
C SER A 149 16.19 15.38 18.11
N PHE A 150 15.68 14.15 17.95
CA PHE A 150 14.94 13.76 16.76
C PHE A 150 13.63 14.55 16.58
N ALA A 151 12.87 14.74 17.65
CA ALA A 151 11.64 15.53 17.63
C ALA A 151 11.92 17.00 17.31
N GLU A 152 12.96 17.58 17.90
CA GLU A 152 13.43 18.94 17.62
C GLU A 152 13.83 19.07 16.14
N LEU A 153 14.65 18.16 15.61
CA LEU A 153 15.04 18.13 14.20
C LEU A 153 13.86 17.96 13.26
N THR A 154 12.89 17.12 13.60
CA THR A 154 11.68 16.90 12.78
C THR A 154 10.82 18.17 12.75
N SER A 155 10.64 18.81 13.91
CA SER A 155 9.91 20.08 14.00
C SER A 155 10.62 21.19 13.21
N TYR A 156 11.95 21.23 13.29
CA TYR A 156 12.78 22.18 12.56
C TYR A 156 12.67 21.97 11.05
N LYS A 157 12.81 20.73 10.58
CA LYS A 157 12.60 20.35 9.18
C LYS A 157 11.23 20.81 8.68
N GLN A 158 10.17 20.54 9.44
CA GLN A 158 8.82 20.93 9.06
C GLN A 158 8.67 22.46 8.97
N GLN A 159 9.20 23.21 9.95
CA GLN A 159 9.16 24.67 9.95
C GLN A 159 9.92 25.28 8.76
N MET A 160 11.12 24.79 8.48
CA MET A 160 11.93 25.28 7.35
C MET A 160 11.28 24.90 6.00
N LEU A 161 10.78 23.67 5.88
CA LEU A 161 10.09 23.21 4.69
C LEU A 161 8.82 24.02 4.43
N GLU A 162 8.04 24.33 5.47
CA GLU A 162 6.83 25.16 5.34
C GLU A 162 7.17 26.61 4.93
N ALA A 163 8.22 27.19 5.51
CA ALA A 163 8.70 28.52 5.14
C ALA A 163 9.19 28.60 3.68
N GLU A 164 9.75 27.50 3.15
CA GLU A 164 10.34 27.47 1.81
C GLU A 164 9.48 26.72 0.77
N ARG A 165 8.28 26.27 1.18
CA ARG A 165 7.35 25.45 0.37
C ARG A 165 6.98 26.09 -0.96
N GLU A 166 6.88 27.41 -1.00
CA GLU A 166 6.51 28.14 -2.22
C GLU A 166 7.65 28.25 -3.23
N ASN A 167 8.90 28.08 -2.80
CA ASN A 167 10.09 28.19 -3.64
C ASN A 167 10.54 26.85 -4.23
N ILE A 168 10.06 25.74 -3.67
CA ILE A 168 10.49 24.39 -4.02
C ILE A 168 9.35 23.68 -4.76
N ILE A 169 9.70 22.97 -5.83
CA ILE A 169 8.74 22.15 -6.57
C ILE A 169 8.25 21.04 -5.64
N PRO A 170 6.94 20.77 -5.52
CA PRO A 170 6.39 19.79 -4.58
C PRO A 170 7.04 18.39 -4.65
N GLU A 171 7.41 17.94 -5.86
CA GLU A 171 8.08 16.65 -6.11
C GLU A 171 9.49 16.56 -5.47
N LEU A 172 10.10 17.71 -5.16
CA LEU A 172 11.44 17.77 -4.58
C LEU A 172 11.42 17.84 -3.05
N LEU A 173 10.25 18.06 -2.42
CA LEU A 173 10.13 18.18 -0.96
C LEU A 173 10.50 16.88 -0.24
N ASP A 174 10.26 15.73 -0.86
CA ASP A 174 10.60 14.41 -0.30
C ASP A 174 12.11 14.14 -0.25
N LEU A 175 12.91 14.92 -1.01
CA LEU A 175 14.36 14.75 -1.08
C LEU A 175 15.12 15.51 0.03
N VAL A 176 14.41 16.22 0.92
CA VAL A 176 15.03 16.94 2.05
C VAL A 176 15.59 15.93 3.05
N SER A 177 16.90 15.97 3.26
CA SER A 177 17.64 15.04 4.13
C SER A 177 18.64 15.79 5.02
N GLY A 178 19.09 15.13 6.09
CA GLY A 178 20.07 15.67 7.04
C GLY A 178 19.79 15.24 8.48
N ASP A 179 20.85 15.01 9.24
CA ASP A 179 20.80 14.60 10.66
C ASP A 179 21.08 15.78 11.61
N SER A 180 21.38 16.95 11.05
CA SER A 180 21.56 18.20 11.79
C SER A 180 20.77 19.35 11.16
N PRO A 181 20.51 20.44 11.89
CA PRO A 181 19.82 21.61 11.34
C PRO A 181 20.57 22.24 10.16
N GLU A 182 21.91 22.23 10.21
CA GLU A 182 22.76 22.80 9.17
C GLU A 182 22.70 22.01 7.87
N GLU A 183 22.74 20.67 7.96
CA GLU A 183 22.61 19.78 6.80
C GLU A 183 21.22 19.91 6.15
N VAL A 184 20.18 20.02 6.97
CA VAL A 184 18.82 20.27 6.48
C VAL A 184 18.76 21.56 5.68
N ASN A 185 19.31 22.66 6.21
CA ASN A 185 19.31 23.94 5.51
C ASN A 185 20.09 23.87 4.19
N ALA A 186 21.27 23.24 4.19
CA ALA A 186 22.06 23.05 2.99
C ALA A 186 21.32 22.20 1.94
N SER A 187 20.59 21.18 2.37
CA SER A 187 19.74 20.36 1.50
C SER A 187 18.61 21.18 0.88
N ILE A 188 17.90 21.97 1.70
CA ILE A 188 16.80 22.80 1.22
C ILE A 188 17.29 23.90 0.27
N GLU A 189 18.42 24.54 0.58
CA GLU A 189 19.05 25.53 -0.31
C GLU A 189 19.43 24.91 -1.67
N GLY A 190 20.01 23.71 -1.66
CA GLY A 190 20.29 22.96 -2.88
C GLY A 190 19.03 22.59 -3.67
N LEU A 191 17.91 22.29 -3.00
CA LEU A 191 16.64 21.99 -3.64
C LEU A 191 15.98 23.25 -4.24
N LYS A 192 16.15 24.42 -3.62
CA LYS A 192 15.72 25.71 -4.17
C LYS A 192 16.49 26.07 -5.44
N GLU A 193 17.80 25.82 -5.47
CA GLU A 193 18.60 26.03 -6.68
C GLU A 193 18.15 25.09 -7.80
N ARG A 194 17.93 23.81 -7.49
CA ARG A 194 17.45 22.81 -8.45
C ARG A 194 16.03 23.13 -8.94
N SER A 195 15.13 23.58 -8.07
CA SER A 195 13.77 23.97 -8.46
C SER A 195 13.80 25.17 -9.41
N ALA A 196 14.59 26.19 -9.11
CA ALA A 196 14.78 27.35 -9.99
C ALA A 196 15.30 26.93 -11.37
N ARG A 197 16.29 26.03 -11.41
CA ARG A 197 16.87 25.51 -12.66
C ARG A 197 15.86 24.68 -13.47
N ILE A 198 15.04 23.87 -12.80
CA ILE A 198 13.99 23.08 -13.46
C ILE A 198 12.91 24.01 -14.03
N LEU A 199 12.45 25.02 -13.27
CA LEU A 199 11.47 25.98 -13.75
C LEU A 199 11.99 26.78 -14.94
N GLU A 200 13.24 27.24 -14.90
CA GLU A 200 13.86 27.93 -16.02
C GLU A 200 13.96 27.03 -17.26
N SER A 201 14.44 25.79 -17.10
CA SER A 201 14.53 24.85 -18.23
C SER A 201 13.15 24.48 -18.79
N ALA A 202 12.14 24.33 -17.94
CA ALA A 202 10.77 24.05 -18.36
C ALA A 202 10.16 25.24 -19.11
N GLN A 203 10.39 26.47 -18.65
CA GLN A 203 9.98 27.68 -19.36
C GLN A 203 10.66 27.80 -20.72
N GLN A 204 11.98 27.53 -20.81
CA GLN A 204 12.71 27.51 -22.07
C GLN A 204 12.18 26.43 -23.03
N ALA A 205 11.94 25.22 -22.52
CA ALA A 205 11.36 24.13 -23.28
C ALA A 205 9.97 24.49 -23.82
N MET A 206 9.07 25.04 -22.99
CA MET A 206 7.75 25.49 -23.43
C MET A 206 7.81 26.60 -24.49
N GLN A 207 8.77 27.52 -24.40
CA GLN A 207 8.98 28.55 -25.43
C GLN A 207 9.46 27.94 -26.75
N ASN A 208 10.38 26.97 -26.69
CA ASN A 208 10.87 26.25 -27.87
C ASN A 208 9.77 25.40 -28.50
N THR A 209 9.02 24.64 -27.70
CA THR A 209 7.85 23.88 -28.18
C THR A 209 6.80 24.80 -28.78
N ARG A 210 6.54 26.00 -28.23
CA ARG A 210 5.61 26.97 -28.84
C ARG A 210 6.12 27.53 -30.17
N ARG A 211 7.44 27.70 -30.33
CA ARG A 211 8.05 28.09 -31.62
C ARG A 211 7.93 26.98 -32.66
N GLU A 212 8.13 25.73 -32.25
CA GLU A 212 8.05 24.55 -33.11
C GLU A 212 6.60 24.14 -33.43
N MET A 213 5.66 24.39 -32.51
CA MET A 213 4.20 24.18 -32.70
C MET A 213 3.50 25.37 -33.37
N LYS A 214 4.23 26.24 -34.06
CA LYS A 214 3.60 27.26 -34.92
C LYS A 214 2.92 26.53 -36.09
N GLY A 215 1.64 26.25 -35.91
CA GLY A 215 0.80 25.59 -36.91
C GLY A 215 0.79 26.31 -38.25
N THR A 216 0.35 25.59 -39.29
CA THR A 216 0.22 26.07 -40.67
C THR A 216 -0.42 27.46 -40.70
N SER A 217 0.31 28.44 -41.21
CA SER A 217 -0.18 29.81 -41.37
C SER A 217 -1.49 29.82 -42.16
N ILE A 218 -2.55 30.35 -41.55
CA ILE A 218 -3.84 30.61 -42.18
C ILE A 218 -3.59 31.43 -43.45
N THR A 219 -4.00 30.91 -44.61
CA THR A 219 -3.75 31.50 -45.93
C THR A 219 -4.78 32.56 -46.33
N THR A 220 -5.66 32.99 -45.41
CA THR A 220 -6.59 34.09 -45.71
C THR A 220 -5.91 35.45 -45.51
N PRO A 221 -6.12 36.41 -46.42
CA PRO A 221 -5.47 37.71 -46.38
C PRO A 221 -5.78 38.43 -45.05
N PRO A 222 -4.81 39.14 -44.46
CA PRO A 222 -5.00 39.83 -43.19
C PRO A 222 -6.02 40.97 -43.34
N THR A 223 -7.25 40.73 -42.90
CA THR A 223 -8.22 41.81 -42.64
C THR A 223 -7.67 42.64 -41.47
N GLY A 224 -7.58 43.96 -41.68
CA GLY A 224 -6.86 44.88 -40.81
C GLY A 224 -7.43 44.98 -39.38
N PRO A 225 -6.65 45.53 -38.43
CA PRO A 225 -6.95 45.54 -36.99
C PRO A 225 -8.22 46.31 -36.59
N LEU A 226 -8.84 47.06 -37.50
CA LEU A 226 -10.14 47.71 -37.23
C LEU A 226 -11.32 46.73 -37.30
N ASP A 227 -11.28 45.72 -38.15
CA ASP A 227 -12.42 44.83 -38.37
C ASP A 227 -12.63 43.89 -37.17
N ILE A 228 -11.56 43.24 -36.73
CA ILE A 228 -11.58 42.24 -35.65
C ILE A 228 -12.00 42.86 -34.31
N ASN A 229 -11.60 44.11 -34.06
CA ASN A 229 -11.94 44.81 -32.81
C ASN A 229 -13.37 45.35 -32.79
N SER A 230 -13.96 45.64 -33.96
CA SER A 230 -15.32 46.18 -34.04
C SER A 230 -16.37 45.13 -33.65
N GLU A 231 -16.09 43.85 -33.94
CA GLU A 231 -17.03 42.76 -33.69
C GLU A 231 -17.07 42.29 -32.23
N GLN A 232 -16.14 42.71 -31.37
CA GLN A 232 -16.05 42.24 -29.98
C GLN A 232 -16.35 43.30 -28.92
N ARG A 233 -16.58 44.56 -29.31
CA ARG A 233 -16.97 45.61 -28.36
C ARG A 233 -18.43 45.44 -27.90
N THR A 234 -18.62 45.34 -26.59
CA THR A 234 -19.92 45.45 -25.92
C THR A 234 -20.16 46.92 -25.57
N LEU A 235 -21.10 47.56 -26.27
CA LEU A 235 -21.44 48.96 -26.03
C LEU A 235 -22.30 49.08 -24.75
N THR A 236 -21.96 50.01 -23.87
CA THR A 236 -22.74 50.24 -22.63
C THR A 236 -23.91 51.18 -22.89
N ALA A 237 -24.94 51.14 -22.03
CA ALA A 237 -26.17 51.93 -22.22
C ALA A 237 -25.94 53.46 -22.24
N GLN A 238 -24.94 53.95 -21.52
CA GLN A 238 -24.56 55.37 -21.54
C GLN A 238 -23.88 55.77 -22.85
N GLU A 239 -23.04 54.89 -23.40
CA GLU A 239 -22.35 55.07 -24.67
C GLU A 239 -23.31 55.08 -25.87
N ILE A 240 -24.33 54.23 -25.83
CA ILE A 240 -25.39 54.18 -26.84
C ILE A 240 -26.18 55.50 -26.86
N ASN A 241 -26.39 56.12 -25.70
CA ASN A 241 -27.14 57.38 -25.57
C ASN A 241 -26.30 58.60 -25.97
N ALA A 242 -24.99 58.55 -25.76
CA ALA A 242 -24.07 59.62 -26.16
C ALA A 242 -23.67 59.56 -27.65
N MET A 243 -24.07 58.53 -28.38
CA MET A 243 -23.68 58.33 -29.77
C MET A 243 -24.46 59.24 -30.73
N SER A 244 -23.83 59.61 -31.85
CA SER A 244 -24.55 60.34 -32.89
C SER A 244 -25.62 59.46 -33.53
N MET A 245 -26.70 60.06 -34.04
CA MET A 245 -27.78 59.31 -34.69
C MET A 245 -27.30 58.47 -35.89
N LYS A 246 -26.23 58.93 -36.55
CA LYS A 246 -25.59 58.22 -37.66
C LYS A 246 -24.85 56.97 -37.19
N ASP A 247 -24.13 57.07 -36.09
CA ASP A 247 -23.36 55.96 -35.53
C ASP A 247 -24.30 54.93 -34.88
N TYR A 248 -25.36 55.40 -34.20
CA TYR A 248 -26.42 54.54 -33.68
C TYR A 248 -27.07 53.72 -34.79
N ALA A 249 -27.35 54.32 -35.96
CA ALA A 249 -27.96 53.61 -37.08
C ALA A 249 -27.11 52.42 -37.57
N GLN A 250 -25.78 52.53 -37.54
CA GLN A 250 -24.87 51.44 -37.90
C GLN A 250 -24.88 50.31 -36.89
N TYR A 251 -24.88 50.62 -35.59
CA TYR A 251 -24.89 49.62 -34.53
C TYR A 251 -26.29 49.11 -34.16
N ARG A 252 -27.36 49.77 -34.63
CA ARG A 252 -28.77 49.49 -34.32
C ARG A 252 -29.14 48.03 -34.59
N GLN A 253 -28.70 47.47 -35.71
CA GLN A 253 -29.00 46.09 -36.09
C GLN A 253 -28.35 45.06 -35.15
N ARG A 254 -27.22 45.42 -34.54
CA ARG A 254 -26.52 44.58 -33.57
C ARG A 254 -27.05 44.76 -32.14
N LEU A 255 -27.47 45.98 -31.79
CA LEU A 255 -28.02 46.33 -30.47
C LEU A 255 -29.46 45.83 -30.28
N LEU A 256 -30.27 45.88 -31.34
CA LEU A 256 -31.62 45.31 -31.35
C LEU A 256 -31.53 43.89 -31.88
N SER A 257 -31.46 42.91 -30.98
CA SER A 257 -31.56 41.49 -31.36
C SER A 257 -32.79 41.24 -32.25
N ASP A 258 -32.71 40.25 -33.15
CA ASP A 258 -33.80 39.89 -34.10
C ASP A 258 -35.20 39.78 -33.47
N LYS A 259 -35.28 39.43 -32.18
CA LYS A 259 -36.55 39.34 -31.44
C LYS A 259 -37.25 40.68 -31.20
N ALA A 260 -36.55 41.81 -31.30
CA ALA A 260 -37.10 43.15 -31.13
C ALA A 260 -37.58 43.78 -32.45
N GLN A 261 -37.04 43.34 -33.59
CA GLN A 261 -37.43 43.84 -34.92
C GLN A 261 -38.87 43.44 -35.30
N GLY A 262 -39.38 42.33 -34.77
CA GLY A 262 -40.72 41.81 -35.11
C GLY A 262 -41.92 42.41 -34.37
N ARG A 263 -41.75 43.31 -33.37
CA ARG A 263 -42.88 43.85 -32.59
C ARG A 263 -43.51 45.14 -33.14
N GLY A 264 -42.93 45.72 -34.20
CA GLY A 264 -43.40 46.97 -34.80
C GLY A 264 -44.27 46.82 -36.05
N GLN A 265 -44.41 45.60 -36.59
CA GLN A 265 -45.23 45.32 -37.77
C GLN A 265 -46.67 44.96 -37.35
N GLY A 266 -47.45 46.02 -37.05
CA GLY A 266 -48.89 46.16 -37.30
C GLY A 266 -49.90 45.11 -36.82
N LEU A 267 -50.57 45.37 -35.69
CA LEU A 267 -51.93 44.88 -35.37
C LEU A 267 -53.03 45.88 -35.79
N PHE A 268 -52.71 46.95 -36.53
CA PHE A 268 -53.70 47.87 -37.07
C PHE A 268 -53.29 48.37 -38.47
N GLY A 269 -54.04 47.94 -39.49
CA GLY A 269 -54.36 48.76 -40.66
C GLY A 269 -53.71 48.39 -42.00
N ASN A 270 -54.51 47.74 -42.84
CA ASN A 270 -54.53 47.62 -44.32
C ASN A 270 -53.27 47.18 -45.07
#